data_AF-A0A2J2HG75-F1
#
_entry.id   AF-A0A2J2HG75-F1
#
_cell.length_a   1.000
_cell.length_b   1.000
_cell.length_c   1.000
_cell.angle_alpha   90.00
_cell.angle_beta   90.00
_cell.angle_gamma   90.00
#
_symmetry.space_group_name_H-M   'P 1'
#
loop_
_entity.id
_entity.type
_entity.pdbx_description
1 polymer ?
#
loop_
_entity_poly.entity_id
_entity_poly.type
_entity_poly.pdbx_seq_one_letter_code
_entity_poly.pdbx_strand_id
1 'polypeptide(L)'
;MTCYAYYPMKNEEKPEEFSRHSIDIAEYIFKDSAYLTNSVINTISARLGASKDLVHDAILLAGLLHDLGKVDKQYQEMPSHGFSRHEVLSATAIRNIAFKLIKKDGIENLFLDLLTFPILLHHYAQADPYKHAHYIINMKKERIDVYKDCIDQLNEVINYGLTHVQSDLGKKIMHELKNKLSKFEIEIFLDKELKNFLLSNVFYPHKPAIMAIAGLLNEADGTVANKNRNIR
;
A
#
# COMPACT_ATOMS: atom_id res chain seq x y z
N MET A 1 5.85 -18.44 -14.69
CA MET A 1 5.54 -18.64 -13.25
C MET A 1 4.45 -17.62 -12.90
N THR A 2 3.80 -17.73 -11.76
CA THR A 2 2.70 -16.84 -11.35
C THR A 2 3.24 -15.87 -10.29
N CYS A 3 2.77 -14.62 -10.27
CA CYS A 3 3.11 -13.68 -9.20
C CYS A 3 2.22 -13.93 -7.98
N TYR A 4 2.84 -14.07 -6.82
CA TYR A 4 2.12 -14.40 -5.60
C TYR A 4 2.19 -13.27 -4.57
N ALA A 5 1.07 -13.05 -3.87
CA ALA A 5 0.99 -12.29 -2.62
C ALA A 5 1.23 -13.19 -1.39
N TYR A 6 1.08 -14.51 -1.54
CA TYR A 6 1.29 -15.49 -0.47
C TYR A 6 1.84 -16.82 -1.01
N TYR A 7 2.84 -17.35 -0.30
CA TYR A 7 3.32 -18.72 -0.45
C TYR A 7 2.87 -19.56 0.76
N PRO A 8 2.26 -20.73 0.55
CA PRO A 8 1.77 -21.55 1.64
C PRO A 8 2.92 -22.07 2.50
N MET A 9 2.85 -21.80 3.81
CA MET A 9 3.78 -22.38 4.79
C MET A 9 3.19 -23.60 5.51
N LYS A 10 1.87 -23.82 5.38
CA LYS A 10 1.13 -24.93 5.98
C LYS A 10 0.43 -25.73 4.88
N ASN A 11 0.26 -27.03 5.12
CA ASN A 11 -0.41 -27.94 4.18
C ASN A 11 -1.91 -27.61 3.95
N GLU A 12 -2.50 -26.77 4.80
CA GLU A 12 -3.93 -26.39 4.77
C GLU A 12 -4.20 -25.10 3.99
N GLU A 13 -3.15 -24.46 3.47
CA GLU A 13 -3.25 -23.20 2.74
C GLU A 13 -2.81 -23.38 1.28
N LYS A 14 -3.47 -22.66 0.37
CA LYS A 14 -3.07 -22.56 -1.04
C LYS A 14 -2.38 -21.22 -1.31
N PRO A 15 -1.51 -21.13 -2.34
CA PRO A 15 -0.92 -19.87 -2.72
C PRO A 15 -1.99 -18.88 -3.18
N GLU A 16 -1.70 -17.59 -3.03
CA GLU A 16 -2.59 -16.50 -3.39
C GLU A 16 -1.94 -15.59 -4.44
N GLU A 17 -2.62 -15.36 -5.55
CA GLU A 17 -2.15 -14.47 -6.62
C GLU A 17 -2.17 -13.01 -6.18
N PHE A 18 -1.19 -12.24 -6.63
CA PHE A 18 -1.02 -10.84 -6.28
C PHE A 18 -2.22 -9.97 -6.71
N SER A 19 -2.63 -10.04 -7.98
CA SER A 19 -3.73 -9.16 -8.45
C SER A 19 -5.04 -9.44 -7.74
N ARG A 20 -5.37 -10.72 -7.57
CA ARG A 20 -6.55 -11.15 -6.83
C ARG A 20 -6.55 -10.62 -5.40
N HIS A 21 -5.45 -10.77 -4.67
CA HIS A 21 -5.36 -10.30 -3.28
C HIS A 21 -5.60 -8.78 -3.18
N SER A 22 -4.86 -7.99 -3.98
CA SER A 22 -4.96 -6.54 -4.01
C SER A 22 -6.36 -6.04 -4.37
N ILE A 23 -7.00 -6.64 -5.39
CA ILE A 23 -8.34 -6.25 -5.83
C ILE A 23 -9.39 -6.67 -4.80
N ASP A 24 -9.34 -7.90 -4.29
CA ASP A 24 -10.28 -8.39 -3.28
C ASP A 24 -10.25 -7.53 -1.99
N ILE A 25 -9.08 -6.99 -1.61
CA ILE A 25 -8.97 -6.04 -0.49
C ILE A 25 -9.70 -4.73 -0.78
N ALA A 26 -9.47 -4.14 -1.96
CA ALA A 26 -10.17 -2.92 -2.35
C ALA A 26 -11.69 -3.15 -2.41
N GLU A 27 -12.11 -4.28 -2.97
CA GLU A 27 -13.49 -4.72 -3.04
C GLU A 27 -14.11 -4.88 -1.64
N TYR A 28 -13.41 -5.53 -0.71
CA TYR A 28 -13.87 -5.69 0.67
C TYR A 28 -14.05 -4.32 1.36
N ILE A 29 -13.07 -3.42 1.23
CA ILE A 29 -13.12 -2.08 1.84
C ILE A 29 -14.33 -1.28 1.34
N PHE A 30 -14.61 -1.31 0.03
CA PHE A 30 -15.60 -0.42 -0.59
C PHE A 30 -16.96 -1.06 -0.85
N LYS A 31 -17.09 -2.39 -0.81
CA LYS A 31 -18.38 -3.09 -0.93
C LYS A 31 -18.81 -3.72 0.39
N ASP A 32 -18.01 -4.60 0.95
CA ASP A 32 -18.38 -5.36 2.15
C ASP A 32 -18.36 -4.49 3.41
N SER A 33 -17.41 -3.56 3.50
CA SER A 33 -17.24 -2.60 4.60
C SER A 33 -17.69 -1.18 4.27
N ALA A 34 -18.49 -1.00 3.20
CA ALA A 34 -18.85 0.30 2.65
C ALA A 34 -19.38 1.30 3.69
N TYR A 35 -20.23 0.85 4.62
CA TYR A 35 -20.79 1.71 5.68
C TYR A 35 -19.70 2.30 6.58
N LEU A 36 -18.75 1.48 7.02
CA LEU A 36 -17.64 1.90 7.86
C LEU A 36 -16.69 2.81 7.08
N THR A 37 -16.32 2.41 5.85
CA THR A 37 -15.44 3.17 4.95
C THR A 37 -16.00 4.56 4.67
N ASN A 38 -17.28 4.67 4.33
CA ASN A 38 -17.95 5.96 4.09
C ASN A 38 -17.94 6.85 5.33
N SER A 39 -18.12 6.26 6.53
CA SER A 39 -18.05 6.99 7.80
C SER A 39 -16.65 7.54 8.07
N VAL A 40 -15.61 6.75 7.76
CA VAL A 40 -14.20 7.17 7.85
C VAL A 40 -13.91 8.31 6.87
N ILE A 41 -14.30 8.17 5.59
CA ILE A 41 -14.13 9.21 4.57
C ILE A 41 -14.77 10.53 5.00
N ASN A 42 -16.03 10.49 5.43
CA ASN A 42 -16.75 11.68 5.87
C ASN A 42 -16.08 12.35 7.08
N THR A 43 -15.62 11.55 8.04
CA THR A 43 -14.99 12.06 9.27
C THR A 43 -13.64 12.70 8.99
N ILE A 44 -12.79 12.04 8.20
CA ILE A 44 -11.46 12.57 7.82
C ILE A 44 -11.62 13.83 6.97
N SER A 45 -12.50 13.79 5.96
CA SER A 45 -12.79 14.94 5.09
C SER A 45 -13.24 16.16 5.91
N ALA A 46 -14.21 15.98 6.82
CA ALA A 46 -14.72 17.08 7.64
C ALA A 46 -13.67 17.63 8.63
N ARG A 47 -12.88 16.75 9.27
CA ARG A 47 -11.91 17.17 10.29
C ARG A 47 -10.65 17.82 9.71
N LEU A 48 -10.21 17.36 8.54
CA LEU A 48 -8.94 17.79 7.94
C LEU A 48 -9.12 18.74 6.76
N GLY A 49 -10.37 19.06 6.39
CA GLY A 49 -10.68 19.96 5.28
C GLY A 49 -10.35 19.38 3.89
N ALA A 50 -10.11 18.07 3.79
CA ALA A 50 -9.79 17.39 2.54
C ALA A 50 -11.06 17.04 1.76
N SER A 51 -10.98 17.00 0.42
CA SER A 51 -12.10 16.50 -0.38
C SER A 51 -12.35 15.02 -0.12
N LYS A 52 -13.61 14.59 -0.20
CA LYS A 52 -13.98 13.18 -0.03
C LYS A 52 -13.27 12.29 -1.05
N ASP A 53 -13.16 12.74 -2.30
CA ASP A 53 -12.49 12.03 -3.39
C ASP A 53 -11.01 11.77 -3.08
N LEU A 54 -10.32 12.74 -2.46
CA LEU A 54 -8.91 12.61 -2.09
C LEU A 54 -8.74 11.61 -0.94
N VAL A 55 -9.63 11.63 0.06
CA VAL A 55 -9.61 10.65 1.16
C VAL A 55 -10.01 9.26 0.66
N HIS A 56 -11.01 9.17 -0.20
CA HIS A 56 -11.42 7.95 -0.89
C HIS A 56 -10.22 7.32 -1.61
N ASP A 57 -9.51 8.10 -2.42
CA ASP A 57 -8.37 7.60 -3.17
C ASP A 57 -7.20 7.21 -2.27
N ALA A 58 -6.98 7.90 -1.15
CA ALA A 58 -5.96 7.50 -0.19
C ALA A 58 -6.27 6.09 0.38
N ILE A 59 -7.53 5.82 0.74
CA ILE A 59 -7.98 4.52 1.25
C ILE A 59 -7.90 3.45 0.16
N LEU A 60 -8.41 3.75 -1.04
CA LEU A 60 -8.41 2.85 -2.20
C LEU A 60 -6.99 2.44 -2.58
N LEU A 61 -6.11 3.43 -2.76
CA LEU A 61 -4.73 3.16 -3.17
C LEU A 61 -3.92 2.51 -2.05
N ALA A 62 -4.21 2.80 -0.78
CA ALA A 62 -3.61 2.06 0.32
C ALA A 62 -4.00 0.58 0.27
N GLY A 63 -5.30 0.26 0.14
CA GLY A 63 -5.79 -1.11 -0.02
C GLY A 63 -5.17 -1.82 -1.22
N LEU A 64 -5.21 -1.18 -2.38
CA LEU A 64 -4.81 -1.77 -3.64
C LEU A 64 -3.29 -2.01 -3.75
N LEU A 65 -2.48 -1.12 -3.16
CA LEU A 65 -1.03 -1.09 -3.37
C LEU A 65 -0.20 -1.37 -2.11
N HIS A 66 -0.81 -1.71 -0.97
CA HIS A 66 -0.06 -2.00 0.26
C HIS A 66 1.00 -3.09 0.09
N ASP A 67 0.73 -4.03 -0.81
CA ASP A 67 1.56 -5.19 -1.12
C ASP A 67 2.49 -5.00 -2.32
N LEU A 68 2.53 -3.81 -2.94
CA LEU A 68 3.30 -3.54 -4.17
C LEU A 68 4.76 -4.03 -4.07
N GLY A 69 5.40 -3.91 -2.91
CA GLY A 69 6.75 -4.40 -2.66
C GLY A 69 6.97 -5.90 -2.92
N LYS A 70 5.91 -6.72 -2.83
CA LYS A 70 5.99 -8.17 -3.06
C LYS A 70 6.33 -8.53 -4.50
N VAL A 71 6.12 -7.61 -5.46
CA VAL A 71 6.45 -7.85 -6.88
C VAL A 71 7.95 -7.81 -7.17
N ASP A 72 8.78 -7.44 -6.18
CA ASP A 72 10.23 -7.43 -6.34
C ASP A 72 10.78 -8.83 -6.63
N LYS A 73 11.74 -8.92 -7.57
CA LYS A 73 12.44 -10.16 -7.92
C LYS A 73 12.95 -10.93 -6.71
N GLN A 74 13.45 -10.25 -5.67
CA GLN A 74 14.01 -10.90 -4.50
C GLN A 74 13.01 -11.81 -3.77
N TYR A 75 11.71 -11.49 -3.82
CA TYR A 75 10.67 -12.30 -3.17
C TYR A 75 10.09 -13.34 -4.10
N GLN A 76 9.98 -13.00 -5.39
CA GLN A 76 9.37 -13.90 -6.39
C GLN A 76 10.33 -15.03 -6.81
N GLU A 77 11.64 -14.80 -6.76
CA GLU A 77 12.65 -15.83 -7.06
C GLU A 77 12.99 -16.71 -5.86
N MET A 78 12.68 -16.26 -4.63
CA MET A 78 12.98 -17.00 -3.39
C MET A 78 11.73 -17.22 -2.50
N PRO A 79 10.73 -18.02 -2.95
CA PRO A 79 9.47 -18.22 -2.22
C PRO A 79 9.62 -18.63 -0.75
N SER A 80 10.68 -19.38 -0.41
CA SER A 80 10.94 -19.88 0.94
C SER A 80 11.31 -18.79 1.95
N HIS A 81 11.68 -17.59 1.50
CA HIS A 81 12.08 -16.48 2.37
C HIS A 81 10.90 -15.56 2.74
N GLY A 82 9.73 -15.81 2.16
CA GLY A 82 8.52 -15.01 2.37
C GLY A 82 8.67 -13.56 1.90
N PHE A 83 7.78 -12.69 2.36
CA PHE A 83 7.69 -11.28 1.95
C PHE A 83 8.13 -10.32 3.05
N SER A 84 9.19 -10.65 3.79
CA SER A 84 9.62 -9.82 4.91
C SER A 84 9.96 -8.39 4.44
N ARG A 85 9.33 -7.37 5.04
CA ARG A 85 9.56 -5.94 4.80
C ARG A 85 9.05 -5.37 3.48
N HIS A 86 8.16 -6.08 2.79
CA HIS A 86 7.57 -5.58 1.54
C HIS A 86 6.79 -4.27 1.76
N GLU A 87 6.21 -4.06 2.94
CA GLU A 87 5.45 -2.86 3.33
C GLU A 87 6.29 -1.58 3.20
N VAL A 88 7.60 -1.68 3.49
CA VAL A 88 8.55 -0.58 3.35
C VAL A 88 8.79 -0.23 1.89
N LEU A 89 8.95 -1.26 1.03
CA LEU A 89 9.13 -1.07 -0.40
C LEU A 89 7.87 -0.46 -1.03
N SER A 90 6.69 -0.98 -0.66
CA SER A 90 5.40 -0.45 -1.10
C SER A 90 5.25 1.03 -0.74
N ALA A 91 5.38 1.36 0.55
CA ALA A 91 5.19 2.72 1.04
C ALA A 91 6.17 3.70 0.39
N THR A 92 7.45 3.35 0.30
CA THR A 92 8.49 4.23 -0.27
C THR A 92 8.38 4.39 -1.78
N ALA A 93 7.97 3.35 -2.51
CA ALA A 93 7.68 3.43 -3.95
C ALA A 93 6.53 4.40 -4.23
N ILE A 94 5.41 4.21 -3.53
CA ILE A 94 4.19 5.00 -3.71
C ILE A 94 4.44 6.44 -3.26
N ARG A 95 5.14 6.63 -2.14
CA ARG A 95 5.51 7.97 -1.66
C ARG A 95 6.39 8.69 -2.67
N ASN A 96 7.38 8.03 -3.25
CA ASN A 96 8.24 8.63 -4.28
C ASN A 96 7.46 9.05 -5.54
N ILE A 97 6.52 8.21 -6.00
CA ILE A 97 5.63 8.54 -7.13
C ILE A 97 4.78 9.76 -6.79
N ALA A 98 4.08 9.72 -5.67
CA ALA A 98 3.15 10.78 -5.28
C ALA A 98 3.89 12.10 -4.96
N PHE A 99 5.04 12.05 -4.29
CA PHE A 99 5.83 13.23 -3.95
C PHE A 99 6.31 14.01 -5.18
N LYS A 100 6.62 13.33 -6.28
CA LYS A 100 6.97 13.97 -7.56
C LYS A 100 5.79 14.67 -8.25
N LEU A 101 4.57 14.31 -7.88
CA LEU A 101 3.33 14.83 -8.48
C LEU A 101 2.70 15.96 -7.65
N ILE A 102 3.08 16.08 -6.39
CA ILE A 102 2.48 16.98 -5.40
C ILE A 102 3.25 18.30 -5.33
N LYS A 103 2.51 19.39 -5.19
CA LYS A 103 3.10 20.71 -4.87
C LYS A 103 3.34 20.75 -3.36
N LYS A 104 4.55 21.15 -2.94
CA LYS A 104 5.05 21.06 -1.56
C LYS A 104 4.21 21.78 -0.49
N ASP A 105 3.23 22.58 -0.87
CA ASP A 105 2.46 23.43 0.04
C ASP A 105 0.96 23.06 -0.07
N GLY A 106 0.40 22.40 0.95
CA GLY A 106 -1.05 22.27 1.11
C GLY A 106 -1.59 20.85 1.37
N ILE A 107 -2.88 20.68 1.07
CA ILE A 107 -3.69 19.48 1.35
C ILE A 107 -3.21 18.21 0.63
N GLU A 108 -2.38 18.38 -0.40
CA GLU A 108 -1.75 17.27 -1.11
C GLU A 108 -0.69 16.56 -0.24
N ASN A 109 0.00 17.26 0.67
CA ASN A 109 0.89 16.60 1.63
C ASN A 109 0.10 15.70 2.60
N LEU A 110 -1.10 16.13 3.00
CA LEU A 110 -1.98 15.28 3.79
C LEU A 110 -2.35 13.99 3.04
N PHE A 111 -2.56 14.06 1.72
CA PHE A 111 -2.80 12.87 0.91
C PHE A 111 -1.64 11.86 1.01
N LEU A 112 -0.39 12.33 0.94
CA LEU A 112 0.79 11.46 1.09
C LEU A 112 0.75 10.69 2.40
N ASP A 113 0.42 11.36 3.49
CA ASP A 113 0.41 10.77 4.81
C ASP A 113 -0.74 9.77 4.97
N LEU A 114 -1.93 10.14 4.50
CA LEU A 114 -3.12 9.26 4.53
C LEU A 114 -2.97 8.04 3.62
N LEU A 115 -2.16 8.11 2.56
CA LEU A 115 -1.88 6.99 1.66
C LEU A 115 -0.74 6.11 2.20
N THR A 116 0.41 6.71 2.49
CA THR A 116 1.66 5.96 2.64
C THR A 116 1.88 5.40 4.04
N PHE A 117 1.39 6.07 5.09
CA PHE A 117 1.56 5.56 6.44
C PHE A 117 0.68 4.33 6.75
N PRO A 118 -0.58 4.23 6.30
CA PRO A 118 -1.33 2.99 6.45
C PRO A 118 -0.63 1.80 5.78
N ILE A 119 -0.08 2.00 4.58
CA ILE A 119 0.73 0.99 3.90
C ILE A 119 1.98 0.65 4.71
N LEU A 120 2.65 1.61 5.32
CA LEU A 120 3.82 1.29 6.13
C LEU A 120 3.45 0.50 7.40
N LEU A 121 2.27 0.75 7.95
CA LEU A 121 1.86 0.29 9.27
C LEU A 121 1.00 -0.99 9.27
N HIS A 122 0.65 -1.55 8.11
CA HIS A 122 -0.32 -2.66 8.07
C HIS A 122 0.20 -3.98 8.69
N HIS A 123 1.51 -4.11 8.91
CA HIS A 123 2.10 -5.17 9.74
C HIS A 123 2.70 -4.69 11.06
N TYR A 124 2.53 -3.41 11.42
CA TYR A 124 3.21 -2.81 12.56
C TYR A 124 2.84 -3.45 13.90
N ALA A 125 1.58 -3.84 14.10
CA ALA A 125 1.14 -4.52 15.32
C ALA A 125 1.78 -5.91 15.50
N GLN A 126 2.34 -6.48 14.43
CA GLN A 126 3.02 -7.78 14.41
C GLN A 126 4.55 -7.64 14.45
N ALA A 127 5.08 -6.42 14.32
CA ALA A 127 6.51 -6.14 14.24
C ALA A 127 7.03 -5.48 15.53
N ASP A 128 8.31 -5.71 15.84
CA ASP A 128 9.04 -4.91 16.81
C ASP A 128 9.30 -3.52 16.22
N PRO A 129 8.72 -2.44 16.79
CA PRO A 129 8.83 -1.10 16.24
C PRO A 129 10.27 -0.61 16.03
N TYR A 130 11.17 -0.97 16.95
CA TYR A 130 12.56 -0.52 16.90
C TYR A 130 13.33 -1.25 15.80
N LYS A 131 13.12 -2.56 15.66
CA LYS A 131 13.72 -3.34 14.57
C LYS A 131 13.18 -2.90 13.21
N HIS A 132 11.89 -2.59 13.14
CA HIS A 132 11.24 -2.14 11.93
C HIS A 132 11.77 -0.76 11.49
N ALA A 133 11.84 0.23 12.39
CA ALA A 133 12.43 1.53 12.11
C ALA A 133 13.92 1.44 11.72
N HIS A 134 14.71 0.64 12.44
CA HIS A 134 16.13 0.46 12.14
C HIS A 134 16.36 -0.16 10.75
N TYR A 135 15.50 -1.09 10.33
CA TYR A 135 15.59 -1.65 8.98
C TYR A 135 15.32 -0.59 7.92
N ILE A 136 14.24 0.19 8.07
CA ILE A 136 13.84 1.20 7.10
C ILE A 136 14.98 2.21 6.89
N ILE A 137 15.56 2.72 7.98
CA ILE A 137 16.64 3.72 7.92
C ILE A 137 17.89 3.19 7.22
N ASN A 138 18.17 1.90 7.36
CA ASN A 138 19.35 1.25 6.78
C ASN A 138 19.07 0.56 5.43
N MET A 139 17.89 0.77 4.84
CA MET A 139 17.56 0.21 3.54
C MET A 139 18.48 0.79 2.47
N LYS A 140 19.27 -0.09 1.83
CA LYS A 140 20.20 0.26 0.73
C LYS A 140 19.58 0.09 -0.66
N LYS A 141 18.37 -0.45 -0.74
CA LYS A 141 17.68 -0.69 -2.01
C LYS A 141 17.13 0.64 -2.53
N GLU A 142 17.34 0.90 -3.81
CA GLU A 142 16.97 2.16 -4.48
C GLU A 142 15.81 2.00 -5.46
N ARG A 143 15.43 0.75 -5.78
CA ARG A 143 14.28 0.43 -6.63
C ARG A 143 13.70 -0.94 -6.33
N ILE A 144 12.41 -1.11 -6.66
CA ILE A 144 11.79 -2.41 -6.86
C ILE A 144 12.13 -2.86 -8.28
N ASP A 145 12.81 -3.99 -8.40
CA ASP A 145 13.07 -4.67 -9.66
C ASP A 145 11.88 -5.59 -9.90
N VAL A 146 10.94 -5.20 -10.78
CA VAL A 146 9.67 -5.94 -10.95
C VAL A 146 9.96 -7.31 -11.56
N TYR A 147 9.48 -8.37 -10.92
CA TYR A 147 9.57 -9.72 -11.47
C TYR A 147 8.71 -9.81 -12.73
N LYS A 148 9.26 -10.40 -13.80
CA LYS A 148 8.62 -10.41 -15.13
C LYS A 148 7.20 -10.98 -15.11
N ASP A 149 6.95 -11.99 -14.28
CA ASP A 149 5.66 -12.67 -14.21
C ASP A 149 4.63 -11.90 -13.34
N CYS A 150 5.05 -10.82 -12.68
CA CYS A 150 4.17 -9.90 -11.95
C CYS A 150 3.59 -8.79 -12.81
N ILE A 151 4.02 -8.63 -14.06
CA ILE A 151 3.64 -7.48 -14.89
C ILE A 151 2.16 -7.51 -15.24
N ASP A 152 1.64 -8.65 -15.68
CA ASP A 152 0.24 -8.76 -16.09
C ASP A 152 -0.69 -8.57 -14.89
N GLN A 153 -0.36 -9.17 -13.76
CA GLN A 153 -1.11 -8.99 -12.51
C GLN A 153 -1.02 -7.54 -12.00
N LEU A 154 0.14 -6.91 -12.05
CA LEU A 154 0.27 -5.51 -11.66
C LEU A 154 -0.47 -4.57 -12.62
N ASN A 155 -0.50 -4.88 -13.93
CA ASN A 155 -1.33 -4.16 -14.89
C ASN A 155 -2.83 -4.30 -14.60
N GLU A 156 -3.28 -5.48 -14.19
CA GLU A 156 -4.67 -5.72 -13.77
C GLU A 156 -5.04 -4.84 -12.56
N VAL A 157 -4.20 -4.84 -11.51
CA VAL A 157 -4.33 -3.97 -10.34
C VAL A 157 -4.35 -2.49 -10.74
N ILE A 158 -3.45 -2.08 -11.63
CA ILE A 158 -3.37 -0.69 -12.11
C ILE A 158 -4.64 -0.28 -12.87
N ASN A 159 -5.13 -1.14 -13.75
CA ASN A 159 -6.34 -0.87 -14.53
C ASN A 159 -7.58 -0.82 -13.61
N TYR A 160 -7.67 -1.72 -12.62
CA TYR A 160 -8.69 -1.65 -11.59
C TYR A 160 -8.64 -0.29 -10.87
N GLY A 161 -7.47 0.12 -10.37
CA GLY A 161 -7.31 1.41 -9.72
C GLY A 161 -7.70 2.60 -10.61
N LEU A 162 -7.27 2.63 -11.88
CA LEU A 162 -7.62 3.68 -12.85
C LEU A 162 -9.13 3.85 -13.06
N THR A 163 -9.91 2.77 -12.93
CA THR A 163 -11.38 2.82 -13.06
C THR A 163 -12.10 3.26 -11.80
N HIS A 164 -11.45 3.22 -10.63
CA HIS A 164 -12.08 3.47 -9.33
C HIS A 164 -11.58 4.75 -8.62
N VAL A 165 -10.40 5.27 -8.97
CA VAL A 165 -9.92 6.55 -8.42
C VAL A 165 -10.82 7.72 -8.84
N GLN A 166 -11.11 8.60 -7.91
CA GLN A 166 -12.06 9.71 -8.07
C GLN A 166 -11.34 11.05 -8.31
N SER A 167 -10.22 11.28 -7.64
CA SER A 167 -9.45 12.52 -7.71
C SER A 167 -8.46 12.57 -8.89
N ASP A 168 -8.13 13.78 -9.34
CA ASP A 168 -7.10 14.00 -10.36
C ASP A 168 -5.71 13.53 -9.90
N LEU A 169 -5.41 13.68 -8.61
CA LEU A 169 -4.15 13.23 -8.02
C LEU A 169 -4.05 11.70 -8.02
N GLY A 170 -5.13 11.00 -7.63
CA GLY A 170 -5.21 9.54 -7.69
C GLY A 170 -5.00 9.01 -9.11
N LYS A 171 -5.65 9.62 -10.11
CA LYS A 171 -5.44 9.28 -11.53
C LYS A 171 -3.99 9.49 -11.97
N LYS A 172 -3.37 10.62 -11.62
CA LYS A 172 -1.97 10.90 -11.95
C LYS A 172 -1.03 9.86 -11.34
N ILE A 173 -1.24 9.46 -10.09
CA ILE A 173 -0.43 8.43 -9.42
C ILE A 173 -0.55 7.09 -10.15
N MET A 174 -1.77 6.66 -10.48
CA MET A 174 -1.98 5.40 -11.20
C MET A 174 -1.38 5.41 -12.61
N HIS A 175 -1.48 6.54 -13.32
CA HIS A 175 -0.80 6.71 -14.61
C HIS A 175 0.72 6.70 -14.49
N GLU A 176 1.29 7.35 -13.49
CA GLU A 176 2.73 7.33 -13.27
C GLU A 176 3.23 5.93 -12.88
N LEU A 177 2.48 5.20 -12.05
CA LEU A 177 2.77 3.80 -11.75
C LEU A 177 2.76 2.93 -13.01
N LYS A 178 1.76 3.12 -13.89
CA LYS A 178 1.69 2.45 -15.20
C LYS A 178 2.92 2.76 -16.08
N ASN A 179 3.34 4.03 -16.10
CA ASN A 179 4.52 4.44 -16.86
C ASN A 179 5.80 3.81 -16.31
N LYS A 180 5.96 3.72 -14.99
CA LYS A 180 7.12 3.08 -14.35
C LYS A 180 7.17 1.58 -14.62
N LEU A 181 6.01 0.92 -14.65
CA LEU A 181 5.94 -0.51 -14.97
C LEU A 181 6.50 -0.85 -16.35
N SER A 182 6.37 0.05 -17.34
CA SER A 182 6.97 -0.13 -18.68
C SER A 182 8.49 -0.33 -18.66
N LYS A 183 9.15 0.12 -17.59
CA LYS A 183 10.60 0.03 -17.38
C LYS A 183 11.01 -1.14 -16.49
N PHE A 184 10.06 -1.95 -16.01
CA PHE A 184 10.30 -3.05 -15.07
C PHE A 184 10.95 -2.61 -13.74
N GLU A 185 10.93 -1.31 -13.44
CA GLU A 185 11.62 -0.72 -12.31
C GLU A 185 10.75 0.39 -11.69
N ILE A 186 10.59 0.32 -10.37
CA ILE A 186 9.90 1.36 -9.60
C ILE A 186 10.89 1.93 -8.59
N GLU A 187 11.31 3.17 -8.81
CA GLU A 187 12.23 3.89 -7.92
C GLU A 187 11.64 4.02 -6.51
N ILE A 188 12.42 3.71 -5.49
CA ILE A 188 12.07 3.93 -4.09
C ILE A 188 12.96 5.02 -3.51
N PHE A 189 12.36 5.91 -2.72
CA PHE A 189 13.09 6.97 -2.05
C PHE A 189 12.58 7.11 -0.63
N LEU A 190 13.50 6.95 0.33
CA LEU A 190 13.21 7.18 1.73
C LEU A 190 13.55 8.65 2.06
N ASP A 191 12.55 9.52 1.96
CA ASP A 191 12.72 10.92 2.27
C ASP A 191 12.91 11.18 3.79
N LYS A 192 13.35 12.40 4.10
CA LYS A 192 13.67 12.82 5.47
C LYS A 192 12.43 12.88 6.37
N GLU A 193 11.26 13.20 5.84
CA GLU A 193 10.02 13.27 6.62
C GLU A 193 9.55 11.88 7.03
N LEU A 194 9.62 10.90 6.11
CA LEU A 194 9.31 9.51 6.41
C LEU A 194 10.29 8.95 7.46
N LYS A 195 11.59 9.28 7.36
CA LYS A 195 12.58 8.96 8.42
C LYS A 195 12.22 9.61 9.76
N ASN A 196 11.84 10.89 9.74
CA ASN A 196 11.46 11.61 10.94
C ASN A 196 10.19 11.02 11.58
N PHE A 197 9.18 10.68 10.79
CA PHE A 197 7.97 10.01 11.30
C PHE A 197 8.31 8.73 12.06
N LEU A 198 9.18 7.89 11.50
CA LEU A 198 9.60 6.63 12.10
C LEU A 198 10.45 6.80 13.37
N LEU A 199 11.22 7.88 13.45
CA LEU A 199 12.16 8.13 14.55
C LEU A 199 11.60 9.02 15.64
N SER A 200 10.54 9.77 15.36
CA SER A 200 10.03 10.80 16.26
C SER A 200 8.97 10.25 17.21
N ASN A 201 9.06 10.63 18.48
CA ASN A 201 7.94 10.56 19.42
C ASN A 201 7.00 11.77 19.25
N VAL A 202 7.08 12.49 18.13
CA VAL A 202 6.40 13.78 17.93
C VAL A 202 4.93 13.54 17.62
N PHE A 203 4.07 14.40 18.19
CA PHE A 203 2.65 14.43 17.90
C PHE A 203 2.42 14.64 16.40
N TYR A 204 1.84 13.64 15.73
CA TYR A 204 1.44 13.74 14.33
C TYR A 204 -0.04 14.15 14.26
N PRO A 205 -0.39 15.35 13.77
CA PRO A 205 -1.77 15.87 13.81
C PRO A 205 -2.78 14.94 13.12
N HIS A 206 -2.33 14.21 12.11
CA HIS A 206 -3.17 13.31 11.30
C HIS A 206 -3.16 11.85 11.79
N LYS A 207 -2.48 11.55 12.90
CA LYS A 207 -2.34 10.20 13.44
C LYS A 207 -3.67 9.44 13.58
N PRO A 208 -4.77 10.03 14.11
CA PRO A 208 -6.04 9.31 14.21
C PRO A 208 -6.61 8.91 12.84
N ALA A 209 -6.44 9.75 11.81
CA ALA A 209 -6.90 9.45 10.46
C ALA A 209 -6.08 8.33 9.83
N ILE A 210 -4.74 8.39 9.96
CA ILE A 210 -3.82 7.33 9.52
C ILE A 210 -4.19 5.99 10.17
N MET A 211 -4.43 5.98 11.49
CA MET A 211 -4.79 4.77 12.23
C MET A 211 -6.16 4.22 11.82
N ALA A 212 -7.12 5.08 11.49
CA ALA A 212 -8.43 4.64 10.99
C ALA A 212 -8.29 3.94 9.63
N ILE A 213 -7.50 4.49 8.72
CA ILE A 213 -7.25 3.88 7.41
C ILE A 213 -6.45 2.57 7.56
N ALA A 214 -5.42 2.55 8.41
CA ALA A 214 -4.66 1.34 8.70
C ALA A 214 -5.53 0.24 9.33
N GLY A 215 -6.50 0.61 10.18
CA GLY A 215 -7.46 -0.33 10.75
C GLY A 215 -8.36 -0.96 9.68
N LEU A 216 -8.90 -0.16 8.75
CA LEU A 216 -9.65 -0.67 7.60
C LEU A 216 -8.80 -1.63 6.74
N LEU A 217 -7.55 -1.25 6.47
CA LEU A 217 -6.62 -2.05 5.68
C LEU A 217 -6.34 -3.41 6.35
N ASN A 218 -6.02 -3.42 7.65
CA ASN A 218 -5.70 -4.65 8.38
C ASN A 218 -6.89 -5.61 8.47
N GLU A 219 -8.10 -5.07 8.69
CA GLU A 219 -9.33 -5.86 8.71
C GLU A 219 -9.59 -6.50 7.35
N ALA A 220 -9.42 -5.72 6.27
CA ALA A 220 -9.60 -6.19 4.91
C ALA A 220 -8.55 -7.24 4.52
N ASP A 221 -7.27 -6.96 4.74
CA ASP A 221 -6.17 -7.87 4.43
C ASP A 221 -6.34 -9.20 5.17
N GLY A 222 -6.53 -9.18 6.49
CA GLY A 222 -6.72 -10.40 7.27
C GLY A 222 -7.93 -11.23 6.82
N THR A 223 -9.05 -10.59 6.51
CA THR A 223 -10.27 -11.27 6.07
C THR A 223 -10.12 -11.87 4.67
N VAL A 224 -9.58 -11.11 3.72
CA VAL A 224 -9.36 -11.54 2.33
C VAL A 224 -8.30 -12.64 2.28
N ALA A 225 -7.18 -12.47 2.97
CA ALA A 225 -6.13 -13.47 3.11
C ALA A 225 -6.70 -14.81 3.59
N ASN A 226 -7.48 -14.79 4.67
CA ASN A 226 -8.09 -16.01 5.21
C ASN A 226 -9.05 -16.64 4.20
N LYS A 227 -9.90 -15.85 3.54
CA LYS A 227 -10.83 -16.34 2.51
C LYS A 227 -10.11 -16.97 1.31
N ASN A 228 -9.06 -16.32 0.82
CA ASN A 228 -8.37 -16.73 -0.41
C ASN A 228 -7.38 -17.88 -0.21
N ARG A 229 -6.77 -18.02 0.98
CA ARG A 229 -5.76 -19.04 1.27
C ARG A 229 -6.34 -20.35 1.76
N ASN A 230 -7.55 -20.37 2.31
CA ASN A 230 -8.18 -21.60 2.81
C ASN A 230 -8.46 -22.59 1.66
N ILE A 231 -8.13 -23.87 1.90
CA ILE A 231 -8.32 -24.98 0.95
C ILE A 231 -9.77 -25.49 0.90
N ARG A 232 -10.63 -25.11 1.88
CA ARG A 232 -12.04 -25.53 2.06
C ARG A 232 -12.66 -26.37 0.93
#